data_AF-A0AAU9SFR0-F1
#
_entry.id   AF-A0AAU9SFR0-F1
#
_cell.length_a   1.000
_cell.length_b   1.000
_cell.length_c   1.000
_cell.angle_alpha   90.00
_cell.angle_beta   90.00
_cell.angle_gamma   90.00
#
_symmetry.space_group_name_H-M   'P 1'
#
loop_
_entity.id
_entity.type
_entity.pdbx_description
1 polymer ?
#
loop_
_entity_poly.entity_id
_entity_poly.type
_entity_poly.pdbx_seq_one_letter_code
_entity_poly.pdbx_strand_id
1 'polypeptide(L)'
;MPSCLLPKSHAARDQVQARDLQNRVERLGSEISQLDTFGFTVDAAKKGNIGRFINHSCSPNLYAQNVLYDHEDKRIPHVMLFAMDNIPPLQELQLHDRSRRRFATVVLLSVPYWQ
;
A
#
# COMPACT_ATOMS: atom_id res chain seq x y z
N MET A 1 29.77 52.80 -32.95
CA MET A 1 28.46 53.10 -32.32
C MET A 1 27.90 51.80 -31.76
N PRO A 2 27.49 51.74 -30.49
CA PRO A 2 27.51 50.51 -29.69
C PRO A 2 26.30 49.61 -29.92
N SER A 3 26.59 48.31 -29.87
CA SER A 3 25.66 47.18 -29.85
C SER A 3 24.62 47.32 -28.73
N CYS A 4 23.34 47.27 -29.10
CA CYS A 4 22.23 47.16 -28.16
C CYS A 4 22.22 45.76 -27.51
N LEU A 5 22.93 45.60 -26.38
CA LEU A 5 22.78 44.46 -25.49
C LEU A 5 21.56 44.68 -24.58
N LEU A 6 20.42 44.08 -24.94
CA LEU A 6 19.25 43.88 -24.08
C LEU A 6 19.27 42.46 -23.45
N PRO A 7 18.50 42.20 -22.38
CA PRO A 7 19.09 41.81 -21.11
C PRO A 7 19.09 40.30 -20.89
N LYS A 8 20.30 39.72 -20.76
CA LYS A 8 20.47 38.32 -20.29
C LYS A 8 19.94 38.07 -18.87
N SER A 9 19.50 39.12 -18.16
CA SER A 9 19.00 39.03 -16.78
C SER A 9 17.55 38.59 -16.67
N HIS A 10 16.72 38.75 -17.71
CA HIS A 10 15.32 38.29 -17.66
C HIS A 10 15.22 36.78 -17.88
N ALA A 11 15.88 36.26 -18.91
CA ALA A 11 15.93 34.81 -19.17
C ALA A 11 16.55 34.01 -18.02
N ALA A 12 17.55 34.57 -17.33
CA ALA A 12 18.14 33.94 -16.14
C ALA A 12 17.17 33.96 -14.94
N ARG A 13 16.41 35.05 -14.75
CA ARG A 13 15.36 35.13 -13.72
C ARG A 13 14.22 34.14 -14.00
N ASP A 14 13.80 34.01 -15.25
CA ASP A 14 12.77 33.05 -15.67
C ASP A 14 13.20 31.60 -15.42
N GLN A 15 14.50 31.28 -15.64
CA GLN A 15 15.06 29.96 -15.32
C GLN A 15 15.17 29.67 -13.82
N VAL A 16 15.54 30.67 -13.00
CA VAL A 16 15.56 30.53 -11.53
C VAL A 16 14.14 30.32 -11.01
N GLN A 17 13.17 31.09 -11.51
CA GLN A 17 11.76 30.95 -11.17
C GLN A 17 11.22 29.55 -11.50
N ALA A 18 11.56 29.01 -12.68
CA ALA A 18 11.14 27.67 -13.09
C ALA A 18 11.73 26.56 -12.20
N ARG A 19 13.02 26.67 -11.82
CA ARG A 19 13.67 25.73 -10.90
C ARG A 19 13.05 25.75 -9.50
N ASP A 20 12.73 26.94 -8.99
CA ASP A 20 12.07 27.08 -7.69
C ASP A 20 10.67 26.48 -7.68
N LEU A 21 9.92 26.62 -8.78
CA LEU A 21 8.63 25.94 -8.97
C LEU A 21 8.80 24.42 -9.00
N GLN A 22 9.80 23.90 -9.72
CA GLN A 22 10.11 22.47 -9.78
C GLN A 22 10.41 21.91 -8.38
N ASN A 23 11.27 22.57 -7.61
CA ASN A 23 11.63 22.19 -6.24
C ASN A 23 10.41 22.21 -5.29
N ARG A 24 9.47 23.15 -5.49
CA ARG A 24 8.22 23.20 -4.72
C ARG A 24 7.32 22.02 -5.06
N VAL A 25 7.19 21.67 -6.34
CA VAL A 25 6.41 20.50 -6.79
C VAL A 25 7.00 19.20 -6.22
N GLU A 26 8.33 19.05 -6.24
CA GLU A 26 9.01 17.87 -5.68
C GLU A 26 8.83 17.77 -4.16
N ARG A 27 8.96 18.88 -3.42
CA ARG A 27 8.72 18.92 -1.97
C ARG A 27 7.28 18.56 -1.63
N LEU A 28 6.30 19.14 -2.32
CA LEU A 28 4.89 18.80 -2.13
C LEU A 28 4.62 17.33 -2.47
N GLY A 29 5.22 16.80 -3.54
CA GLY A 29 5.13 15.38 -3.88
C GLY A 29 5.70 14.46 -2.78
N SER A 30 6.80 14.88 -2.13
CA SER A 30 7.38 14.14 -1.01
C SER A 30 6.52 14.20 0.25
N GLU A 31 5.92 15.36 0.57
CA GLU A 31 5.02 15.52 1.72
C GLU A 31 3.73 14.70 1.54
N ILE A 32 3.14 14.72 0.33
CA ILE A 32 1.96 13.92 0.00
C ILE A 32 2.29 12.41 0.07
N SER A 33 3.46 11.99 -0.42
CA SER A 33 3.90 10.60 -0.31
C SER A 33 4.11 10.16 1.14
N GLN A 34 4.53 11.08 2.02
CA GLN A 34 4.65 10.78 3.46
C GLN A 34 3.29 10.68 4.17
N LEU A 35 2.27 11.40 3.72
CA LEU A 35 0.90 11.22 4.22
C LEU A 35 0.33 9.85 3.83
N ASP A 36 0.66 9.35 2.63
CA ASP A 36 0.34 7.98 2.19
C ASP A 36 1.14 6.91 2.95
N THR A 37 2.20 7.29 3.67
CA THR A 37 3.03 6.38 4.48
C THR A 37 2.46 6.13 5.89
N PHE A 38 1.42 6.86 6.32
CA PHE A 38 0.76 6.58 7.59
C PHE A 38 0.03 5.22 7.52
N GLY A 39 0.67 4.19 8.07
CA GLY A 39 0.16 2.83 8.09
C GLY A 39 -0.95 2.66 9.12
N PHE A 40 -2.08 2.12 8.68
CA PHE A 40 -3.16 1.69 9.57
C PHE A 40 -2.93 0.26 10.05
N THR A 41 -3.39 -0.05 11.26
CA THR A 41 -3.37 -1.40 11.84
C THR A 41 -4.76 -1.79 12.26
N VAL A 42 -5.22 -2.96 11.82
CA VAL A 42 -6.45 -3.57 12.34
C VAL A 42 -6.11 -4.26 13.66
N ASP A 43 -6.92 -4.08 14.71
CA ASP A 43 -6.78 -4.78 15.98
C ASP A 43 -7.96 -5.74 16.18
N ALA A 44 -7.67 -7.04 16.14
CA ALA A 44 -8.67 -8.11 16.32
C ALA A 44 -8.68 -8.69 17.76
N ALA A 45 -8.02 -8.06 18.73
CA ALA A 45 -7.90 -8.57 20.08
C ALA A 45 -9.27 -8.74 20.76
N LYS A 46 -10.14 -7.73 20.67
CA LYS A 46 -11.47 -7.73 21.30
C LYS A 46 -12.62 -8.06 20.34
N LYS A 47 -12.50 -7.68 19.06
CA LYS A 47 -13.52 -7.86 18.03
C LYS A 47 -12.84 -8.20 16.72
N GLY A 48 -13.30 -9.25 16.05
CA GLY A 48 -12.75 -9.70 14.78
C GLY A 48 -13.47 -10.95 14.31
N ASN A 49 -13.24 -11.36 13.05
CA ASN A 49 -13.84 -12.57 12.49
C ASN A 49 -12.93 -13.80 12.72
N ILE A 50 -13.25 -14.92 12.05
CA ILE A 50 -12.49 -16.19 12.14
C ILE A 50 -11.00 -16.01 11.84
N GLY A 51 -10.65 -15.02 11.01
CA GLY A 51 -9.29 -14.73 10.59
C GLY A 51 -8.30 -14.49 11.73
N ARG A 52 -8.79 -14.01 12.88
CA ARG A 52 -7.98 -13.76 14.07
C ARG A 52 -7.36 -15.03 14.68
N PHE A 53 -7.86 -16.20 14.30
CA PHE A 53 -7.42 -17.51 14.82
C PHE A 53 -6.46 -18.23 13.86
N ILE A 54 -6.18 -17.67 12.69
CA ILE A 54 -5.26 -18.29 11.72
C ILE A 54 -3.83 -18.09 12.23
N ASN A 55 -3.08 -19.19 12.28
CA ASN A 55 -1.74 -19.20 12.84
C ASN A 55 -0.69 -18.74 11.84
N HIS A 56 0.49 -18.40 12.37
CA HIS A 56 1.68 -18.12 11.58
C HIS A 56 2.45 -19.40 11.27
N SER A 57 3.04 -19.48 10.08
CA SER A 57 4.01 -20.52 9.71
C SER A 57 5.11 -20.00 8.79
N CYS A 58 6.28 -20.63 8.88
CA CYS A 58 7.38 -20.47 7.92
C CYS A 58 7.11 -21.21 6.60
N SER A 59 6.15 -22.13 6.60
CA SER A 59 5.66 -22.88 5.43
C SER A 59 4.14 -22.75 5.35
N PRO A 60 3.62 -21.58 4.99
CA PRO A 60 2.19 -21.30 5.02
C PRO A 60 1.47 -21.96 3.84
N ASN A 61 0.14 -22.02 3.92
CA ASN A 61 -0.75 -22.41 2.81
C ASN A 61 -1.73 -21.28 2.42
N LEU A 62 -1.70 -20.16 3.14
CA LEU A 62 -2.43 -18.94 2.83
C LEU A 62 -1.49 -17.76 2.58
N TYR A 63 -1.92 -16.84 1.70
CA TYR A 63 -1.33 -15.51 1.55
C TYR A 63 -2.38 -14.41 1.75
N ALA A 64 -1.92 -13.27 2.27
CA ALA A 64 -2.76 -12.10 2.47
C ALA A 64 -2.63 -11.11 1.30
N GLN A 65 -3.77 -10.64 0.80
CA GLN A 65 -3.85 -9.70 -0.30
C GLN A 65 -4.73 -8.51 0.09
N ASN A 66 -4.21 -7.29 -0.14
CA ASN A 66 -4.99 -6.07 0.00
C ASN A 66 -5.94 -5.93 -1.20
N VAL A 67 -7.22 -5.72 -0.92
CA VAL A 67 -8.30 -5.56 -1.90
C VAL A 67 -9.11 -4.31 -1.57
N LEU A 68 -9.43 -3.52 -2.58
CA LEU A 68 -10.33 -2.38 -2.49
C LEU A 68 -11.61 -2.75 -3.23
N TYR A 69 -12.77 -2.63 -2.58
CA TYR A 69 -14.05 -2.96 -3.23
C TYR A 69 -15.20 -2.03 -2.83
N ASP A 70 -15.17 -1.44 -1.63
CA ASP A 70 -16.22 -0.56 -1.09
C ASP A 70 -15.77 0.91 -0.95
N HIS A 71 -14.47 1.18 -0.99
CA HIS A 71 -13.89 2.53 -1.00
C HIS A 71 -12.59 2.59 -1.80
N GLU A 72 -12.23 3.79 -2.25
CA GLU A 72 -10.98 4.04 -3.00
C GLU A 72 -9.80 4.41 -2.11
N ASP A 73 -10.00 4.52 -0.78
CA ASP A 73 -8.92 4.85 0.16
C ASP A 73 -7.91 3.69 0.29
N LYS A 74 -6.77 3.83 -0.39
CA LYS A 74 -5.67 2.86 -0.43
C LYS A 74 -4.98 2.66 0.92
N ARG A 75 -5.23 3.53 1.90
CA ARG A 75 -4.58 3.46 3.21
C ARG A 75 -5.26 2.45 4.13
N ILE A 76 -6.52 2.12 3.86
CA ILE A 76 -7.35 1.20 4.67
C ILE A 76 -7.90 0.03 3.84
N PRO A 77 -7.07 -0.71 3.08
CA PRO A 77 -7.57 -1.78 2.22
C PRO A 77 -8.15 -2.94 3.04
N HIS A 78 -9.08 -3.69 2.44
CA HIS A 78 -9.52 -4.96 3.01
C HIS A 78 -8.41 -5.99 2.84
N VAL A 79 -8.08 -6.69 3.91
CA VAL A 79 -7.07 -7.76 3.86
C VAL A 79 -7.76 -9.09 3.70
N MET A 80 -7.75 -9.64 2.48
CA MET A 80 -8.34 -10.94 2.16
C MET A 80 -7.28 -12.05 2.18
N LEU A 81 -7.67 -13.27 2.53
CA LEU A 81 -6.78 -14.43 2.54
C LEU A 81 -7.15 -15.39 1.43
N PHE A 82 -6.13 -15.83 0.69
CA PHE A 82 -6.27 -16.74 -0.43
C PHE A 82 -5.38 -17.96 -0.22
N ALA A 83 -5.87 -19.12 -0.69
CA ALA A 83 -5.08 -20.34 -0.72
C ALA A 83 -3.95 -20.21 -1.76
N MET A 84 -2.72 -20.57 -1.37
CA MET A 84 -1.60 -20.63 -2.30
C MET A 84 -1.66 -21.87 -3.19
N ASP A 85 -2.29 -22.93 -2.70
CA ASP A 85 -2.45 -24.20 -3.41
C ASP A 85 -3.68 -24.94 -2.86
N ASN A 86 -4.00 -26.10 -3.42
CA ASN A 86 -5.07 -26.96 -2.92
C ASN A 86 -4.80 -27.40 -1.48
N ILE A 87 -5.73 -27.09 -0.57
CA ILE A 87 -5.63 -27.42 0.85
C ILE A 87 -6.46 -28.68 1.13
N PRO A 88 -5.83 -29.81 1.48
CA PRO A 88 -6.51 -31.00 1.96
C PRO A 88 -7.50 -30.71 3.10
N PRO A 89 -8.61 -31.48 3.19
CA PRO A 89 -9.51 -31.41 4.34
C PRO A 89 -8.76 -31.61 5.65
N LEU A 90 -9.17 -30.88 6.69
CA LEU A 90 -8.60 -30.93 8.05
C LEU A 90 -7.14 -30.45 8.16
N GLN A 91 -6.51 -29.98 7.07
CA GLN A 91 -5.23 -29.30 7.17
C GLN A 91 -5.42 -27.91 7.80
N GLU A 92 -4.55 -27.59 8.76
CA GLU A 92 -4.56 -26.29 9.42
C GLU A 92 -4.22 -25.15 8.43
N LEU A 93 -4.94 -24.04 8.55
CA LEU A 93 -4.71 -22.83 7.78
C LEU A 93 -3.64 -21.96 8.44
N GLN A 94 -2.60 -21.59 7.67
CA GLN A 94 -1.44 -20.87 8.18
C GLN A 94 -0.97 -19.79 7.20
N LEU A 95 -0.63 -18.60 7.71
CA LEU A 95 -0.17 -17.45 6.92
C LEU A 95 1.30 -17.10 7.15
N HIS A 96 1.95 -16.54 6.11
CA HIS A 96 3.32 -16.04 6.20
C HIS A 96 3.36 -14.70 6.96
N ASP A 97 4.03 -14.63 8.11
CA ASP A 97 4.24 -13.38 8.83
C ASP A 97 5.50 -12.70 8.29
N ARG A 98 5.34 -11.77 7.35
CA ARG A 98 6.39 -10.80 7.01
C ARG A 98 6.33 -9.63 7.99
N SER A 99 6.74 -9.87 9.23
CA SER A 99 7.02 -8.85 10.25
C SER A 99 5.86 -7.94 10.68
N ARG A 100 5.42 -8.16 11.93
CA ARG A 100 4.77 -7.22 12.86
C ARG A 100 3.44 -6.60 12.40
N ARG A 101 2.37 -7.20 12.95
CA ARG A 101 1.05 -6.59 13.20
C ARG A 101 0.34 -6.08 11.94
N ARG A 102 -0.23 -7.00 11.17
CA ARG A 102 -1.38 -6.71 10.31
C ARG A 102 -2.42 -7.79 10.57
N PHE A 103 -3.39 -7.49 11.43
CA PHE A 103 -4.57 -8.35 11.54
C PHE A 103 -5.50 -8.04 10.35
N ALA A 104 -6.23 -9.05 9.88
CA ALA A 104 -6.98 -9.01 8.64
C ALA A 104 -8.47 -9.25 8.91
N THR A 105 -9.35 -8.53 8.22
CA THR A 105 -10.76 -8.92 8.06
C THR A 105 -10.81 -9.99 6.96
N VAL A 106 -10.77 -11.25 7.36
CA VAL A 106 -10.67 -12.40 6.45
C VAL A 106 -12.01 -12.70 5.75
N VAL A 107 -12.07 -12.53 4.43
CA VAL A 107 -13.04 -13.20 3.57
C VAL A 107 -12.31 -14.35 2.91
N LEU A 108 -12.63 -15.59 3.30
CA LEU A 108 -12.18 -16.78 2.59
C LEU A 108 -13.03 -16.89 1.32
N LEU A 109 -12.50 -16.44 0.18
CA LEU A 109 -13.12 -16.74 -1.11
C LEU A 109 -12.76 -18.19 -1.45
N SER A 110 -13.79 -19.01 -1.50
CA SER A 110 -13.75 -20.46 -1.70
C SER A 110 -13.02 -20.85 -2.98
N VAL A 111 -12.14 -21.84 -2.85
CA VAL A 111 -11.59 -22.62 -3.98
C VAL A 111 -12.77 -23.29 -4.70
N PRO A 112 -12.95 -23.12 -6.02
CA PRO A 112 -14.01 -23.78 -6.75
C PRO A 112 -13.64 -25.25 -6.94
N TYR A 113 -14.13 -26.12 -6.05
CA TYR A 113 -14.18 -27.56 -6.33
C TYR A 113 -15.27 -27.83 -7.36
N TRP A 114 -14.90 -27.85 -8.65
CA TRP A 114 -15.59 -28.58 -9.72
C TRP A 114 -14.61 -28.82 -10.88
N GLN A 115 -13.80 -29.88 -10.78
CA GLN A 115 -13.42 -30.78 -11.88
C GLN A 115 -12.64 -31.99 -11.36
#